data_AF-A0A1M5YYE1-F1
#
_entry.id   AF-A0A1M5YYE1-F1
#
_cell.length_a   1.000
_cell.length_b   1.000
_cell.length_c   1.000
_cell.angle_alpha   90.00
_cell.angle_beta   90.00
_cell.angle_gamma   90.00
#
_symmetry.space_group_name_H-M   'P 1'
#
loop_
_entity.id
_entity.type
_entity.pdbx_description
1 polymer ?
#
loop_
_entity_poly.entity_id
_entity_poly.type
_entity_poly.pdbx_seq_one_letter_code
_entity_poly.pdbx_strand_id
1 'polypeptide(L)'
;MTFPLLNITPECWTYENLIDCVIFDEFIYTDKDSVFMELYKDKLFCDCNGKIFKAVKKAELTEKWRNWLKFIPNIWKREIIFQPTGENWTVEELRNYLLNRVSELKTNEQTEKWKTQLKKAKNHSELIYG
;
A
#
# COMPACT_ATOMS: atom_id res chain seq x y z
N MET A 1 13.04 -0.14 2.62
CA MET A 1 11.64 -0.26 2.19
C MET A 1 11.63 -1.29 1.08
N THR A 2 10.90 -2.38 1.24
CA THR A 2 10.83 -3.47 0.27
C THR A 2 9.40 -3.67 -0.18
N PHE A 3 9.14 -3.45 -1.46
CA PHE A 3 7.83 -3.60 -2.07
C PHE A 3 7.42 -5.06 -2.23
N PRO A 4 6.10 -5.37 -2.28
CA PRO A 4 4.98 -4.44 -2.12
C PRO A 4 4.80 -3.88 -0.70
N LEU A 5 4.11 -2.74 -0.63
CA LEU A 5 3.71 -2.09 0.61
C LEU A 5 2.22 -2.28 0.85
N LEU A 6 1.83 -2.70 2.05
CA LEU A 6 0.44 -2.80 2.48
C LEU A 6 0.05 -1.57 3.28
N ASN A 7 -1.04 -0.91 2.89
CA ASN A 7 -1.66 0.16 3.67
C ASN A 7 -2.31 -0.40 4.94
N ILE A 8 -1.80 0.03 6.10
CA ILE A 8 -2.27 -0.39 7.42
C ILE A 8 -3.05 0.71 8.15
N THR A 9 -3.32 1.85 7.50
CA THR A 9 -4.17 2.91 8.03
C THR A 9 -5.67 2.66 7.98
N PRO A 10 -6.29 2.08 6.92
CA PRO A 10 -7.72 2.23 6.72
C PRO A 10 -8.53 1.55 7.82
N GLU A 11 -9.53 2.27 8.32
CA GLU A 11 -10.47 1.80 9.35
C GLU A 11 -11.46 0.74 8.83
N CYS A 12 -11.69 0.64 7.50
CA CYS A 12 -12.60 -0.35 6.89
C CYS A 12 -12.08 -0.85 5.52
N TRP A 13 -11.85 -2.17 5.37
CA TRP A 13 -11.66 -2.79 4.06
C TRP A 13 -13.02 -3.00 3.36
N THR A 14 -13.16 -2.51 2.13
CA THR A 14 -14.29 -2.79 1.24
C THR A 14 -13.76 -3.45 -0.02
N TYR A 15 -14.57 -4.27 -0.69
CA TYR A 15 -14.14 -4.90 -1.95
C TYR A 15 -13.65 -3.89 -2.99
N GLU A 16 -14.17 -2.66 -2.95
CA GLU A 16 -13.79 -1.56 -3.83
C GLU A 16 -12.42 -0.97 -3.50
N ASN A 17 -12.01 -0.95 -2.22
CA ASN A 17 -10.74 -0.35 -1.78
C ASN A 17 -9.61 -1.37 -1.55
N LEU A 18 -9.88 -2.68 -1.68
CA LEU A 18 -8.88 -3.74 -1.52
C LEU A 18 -7.71 -3.60 -2.50
N ILE A 19 -8.00 -3.17 -3.73
CA ILE A 19 -6.99 -3.00 -4.78
C ILE A 19 -6.03 -1.85 -4.42
N ASP A 20 -6.52 -0.83 -3.72
CA ASP A 20 -5.74 0.35 -3.34
C ASP A 20 -4.96 0.16 -2.03
N CYS A 21 -5.13 -0.99 -1.37
CA CYS A 21 -4.43 -1.31 -0.14
C CYS A 21 -3.01 -1.80 -0.37
N VAL A 22 -2.64 -2.23 -1.59
CA VAL A 22 -1.29 -2.71 -1.90
C VAL A 22 -0.65 -1.87 -3.01
N ILE A 23 0.52 -1.30 -2.70
CA ILE A 23 1.33 -0.54 -3.64
C ILE A 23 2.57 -1.34 -4.03
N PHE A 24 2.89 -1.37 -5.32
CA PHE A 24 3.97 -2.20 -5.86
C PHE A 24 5.26 -1.44 -6.17
N ASP A 25 5.20 -0.11 -6.16
CA ASP A 25 6.35 0.77 -6.34
C ASP A 25 6.14 2.11 -5.61
N GLU A 26 7.19 2.94 -5.58
CA GLU A 26 7.18 4.25 -4.96
C GLU A 26 6.48 5.33 -5.79
N PHE A 27 5.77 4.98 -6.88
CA PHE A 27 5.23 5.95 -7.82
C PHE A 27 3.70 6.09 -7.74
N ILE A 28 3.24 7.34 -7.72
CA ILE A 28 1.85 7.68 -8.04
C ILE A 28 1.76 8.09 -9.51
N TYR A 29 0.94 7.40 -10.29
CA TYR A 29 0.80 7.58 -11.73
C TYR A 29 -0.14 8.73 -12.12
N THR A 30 -0.12 9.81 -11.35
CA THR A 30 -0.89 11.03 -11.58
C THR A 30 -0.23 12.21 -10.88
N ASP A 31 -0.40 13.41 -11.43
CA ASP A 31 0.03 14.63 -10.77
C ASP A 31 -1.07 15.29 -9.90
N LYS A 32 -2.27 14.71 -9.85
CA LYS A 32 -3.37 15.28 -9.07
C LYS A 32 -3.04 15.20 -7.57
N ASP A 33 -2.89 16.37 -6.94
CA ASP A 33 -2.69 16.48 -5.49
C ASP A 33 -3.80 15.80 -4.69
N SER A 34 -5.04 15.89 -5.16
CA SER A 34 -6.19 15.26 -4.51
C SER A 34 -6.01 13.75 -4.33
N VAL A 35 -5.44 13.07 -5.33
CA VAL A 35 -5.21 11.62 -5.28
C VAL A 35 -4.13 11.30 -4.25
N PHE A 36 -3.07 12.11 -4.16
CA PHE A 36 -2.06 11.94 -3.12
C PHE A 36 -2.67 12.16 -1.72
N MET A 37 -3.45 13.22 -1.54
CA MET A 37 -4.08 13.55 -0.26
C MET A 37 -5.05 12.45 0.21
N GLU A 38 -5.83 11.89 -0.71
CA GLU A 38 -6.82 10.86 -0.40
C GLU A 38 -6.19 9.49 -0.19
N LEU A 39 -5.25 9.08 -1.05
CA LEU A 39 -4.76 7.70 -1.07
C LEU A 39 -3.50 7.48 -0.24
N TYR A 40 -2.70 8.52 0.02
CA TYR A 40 -1.36 8.37 0.59
C TYR A 40 -1.08 9.26 1.80
N LYS A 41 -1.51 10.53 1.78
CA LYS A 41 -1.08 11.52 2.78
C LYS A 41 -1.35 11.02 4.20
N ASP A 42 -0.28 11.00 4.98
CA ASP A 42 -0.24 10.59 6.38
C ASP A 42 -0.65 9.14 6.67
N LYS A 43 -0.85 8.33 5.64
CA LYS A 43 -1.09 6.90 5.77
C LYS A 43 0.19 6.13 6.09
N LEU A 44 0.00 5.02 6.77
CA LEU A 44 1.01 4.09 7.24
C LEU A 44 1.00 2.85 6.35
N PHE A 45 2.19 2.38 6.03
CA PHE A 45 2.42 1.27 5.14
C PHE A 45 3.42 0.29 5.76
N CYS A 46 3.10 -0.99 5.70
CA CYS A 46 3.97 -2.08 6.12
C CYS A 46 4.67 -2.68 4.89
N ASP A 47 5.99 -2.82 4.95
CA ASP A 47 6.79 -3.41 3.86
C ASP A 47 6.96 -4.94 4.01
N CYS A 48 7.53 -5.60 3.00
CA CYS A 48 7.75 -7.06 3.03
C CYS A 48 8.78 -7.56 4.07
N ASN A 49 9.34 -6.68 4.89
CA ASN A 49 10.16 -7.04 6.06
C ASN A 49 9.50 -6.64 7.39
N GLY A 50 8.26 -6.14 7.36
CA GLY A 50 7.51 -5.69 8.52
C GLY A 50 7.74 -4.24 8.93
N LYS A 51 8.60 -3.50 8.22
CA LYS A 51 8.95 -2.13 8.59
C LYS A 51 7.82 -1.17 8.25
N ILE A 52 7.51 -0.27 9.17
CA ILE A 52 6.42 0.70 8.99
C ILE A 52 6.95 2.03 8.46
N PHE A 53 6.28 2.53 7.44
CA PHE A 53 6.57 3.80 6.78
C PHE A 53 5.33 4.69 6.74
N LYS A 54 5.53 5.99 6.89
CA LYS A 54 4.49 7.01 6.69
C LYS A 54 4.71 7.71 5.36
N ALA A 55 3.68 7.80 4.52
CA ALA A 55 3.73 8.61 3.31
C ALA A 55 3.54 10.10 3.67
N VAL A 56 4.58 10.92 3.45
CA VAL A 56 4.62 12.29 3.97
C VAL A 56 4.36 13.35 2.89
N LYS A 57 4.86 13.14 1.68
CA LYS A 57 4.72 14.05 0.53
C LYS A 57 4.92 13.29 -0.79
N LYS A 58 4.62 13.93 -1.91
CA LYS A 58 5.08 13.53 -3.25
C LYS A 58 6.21 14.46 -3.73
N ALA A 59 7.10 13.96 -4.57
CA ALA A 59 8.21 14.73 -5.13
C ALA A 59 7.72 15.83 -6.10
N GLU A 60 8.40 16.98 -6.07
CA GLU A 60 8.13 18.11 -6.98
C GLU A 60 8.56 17.81 -8.42
N LEU A 61 7.95 18.51 -9.40
CA LEU A 61 8.27 18.32 -10.83
C LEU A 61 9.14 19.51 -11.15
N THR A 62 10.43 19.29 -11.17
CA THR A 62 11.39 20.32 -11.55
C THR A 62 11.58 20.38 -13.07
N GLU A 63 11.18 19.31 -13.76
CA GLU A 63 11.45 19.07 -15.17
C GLU A 63 10.38 19.66 -16.10
N LYS A 64 10.64 20.85 -16.64
CA LYS A 64 9.74 21.56 -17.57
C LYS A 64 9.46 20.79 -18.87
N TRP A 65 10.35 19.88 -19.29
CA TRP A 65 10.19 19.10 -20.53
C TRP A 65 9.01 18.13 -20.48
N ARG A 66 8.59 17.69 -19.28
CA ARG A 66 7.46 16.77 -19.12
C ARG A 66 6.14 17.38 -19.59
N ASN A 67 6.00 18.71 -19.52
CA ASN A 67 4.87 19.44 -20.09
C ASN A 67 4.74 19.23 -21.60
N TRP A 68 5.86 19.07 -22.30
CA TRP A 68 5.90 18.92 -23.76
C TRP A 68 5.57 17.49 -24.18
N LEU A 69 5.82 16.51 -23.30
CA LEU A 69 5.52 15.10 -23.52
C LEU A 69 4.28 14.62 -22.76
N LYS A 70 3.33 15.52 -22.51
CA LYS A 70 2.15 15.24 -21.67
C LYS A 70 1.27 14.09 -22.16
N PHE A 71 1.39 13.71 -23.43
CA PHE A 71 0.62 12.67 -24.10
C PHE A 71 1.20 11.26 -23.90
N ILE A 72 2.43 11.13 -23.38
CA ILE A 72 3.06 9.83 -23.17
C ILE A 72 2.65 9.30 -21.79
N PRO A 73 2.12 8.06 -21.70
CA PRO A 73 1.85 7.39 -20.44
C PRO A 73 3.08 7.33 -19.53
N ASN A 74 2.88 7.32 -18.21
CA ASN A 74 3.94 7.26 -17.19
C ASN A 74 4.88 8.47 -17.06
N ILE A 75 4.77 9.50 -17.90
CA ILE A 75 5.58 10.74 -17.74
C ILE A 75 5.12 11.58 -16.55
N TRP A 76 3.83 11.53 -16.24
CA TRP A 76 3.21 12.26 -15.13
C TRP A 76 3.23 11.51 -13.80
N LYS A 77 4.10 10.51 -13.66
CA LYS A 77 4.27 9.84 -12.37
C LYS A 77 5.12 10.67 -11.41
N ARG A 78 4.79 10.62 -10.12
CA ARG A 78 5.56 11.24 -9.04
C ARG A 78 6.05 10.19 -8.09
N GLU A 79 7.25 10.37 -7.57
CA GLU A 79 7.70 9.57 -6.44
C GLU A 79 6.96 10.00 -5.18
N ILE A 80 6.53 9.04 -4.38
CA ILE A 80 5.97 9.22 -3.06
C ILE A 80 7.09 9.09 -2.05
N ILE A 81 7.24 10.09 -1.20
CA ILE A 81 8.26 10.12 -0.17
C ILE A 81 7.70 9.45 1.08
N PHE A 82 8.30 8.31 1.41
CA PHE A 82 8.00 7.53 2.60
C PHE A 82 9.07 7.78 3.67
N GLN A 83 8.61 8.05 4.89
CA GLN A 83 9.47 8.23 6.05
C GLN A 83 9.35 7.00 6.97
N PRO A 84 10.46 6.36 7.39
CA PRO A 84 10.39 5.29 8.37
C PRO A 84 9.86 5.83 9.70
N THR A 85 8.94 5.11 10.34
CA THR A 85 8.41 5.50 11.66
C THR A 85 9.31 5.02 12.81
N GLY A 86 10.19 4.06 12.54
CA GLY A 86 10.96 3.35 13.56
C GLY A 86 10.22 2.13 14.13
N GLU A 87 8.94 1.97 13.80
CA GLU A 87 8.13 0.82 14.19
C GLU A 87 8.31 -0.35 13.20
N ASN A 88 8.11 -1.55 13.72
CA ASN A 88 8.19 -2.78 12.95
C ASN A 88 7.16 -3.76 13.48
N TRP A 89 6.39 -4.37 12.59
CA TRP A 89 5.51 -5.47 12.94
C TRP A 89 6.20 -6.80 12.75
N THR A 90 5.96 -7.71 13.67
CA THR A 90 6.24 -9.13 13.52
C THR A 90 5.30 -9.75 12.48
N VAL A 91 5.65 -10.95 12.01
CA VAL A 91 4.80 -11.72 11.09
C VAL A 91 3.43 -11.98 11.73
N GLU A 92 3.40 -12.24 13.05
CA GLU A 92 2.18 -12.53 13.80
C GLU A 92 1.27 -11.30 13.94
N GLU A 93 1.84 -10.12 14.22
CA GLU A 93 1.07 -8.86 14.28
C GLU A 93 0.42 -8.54 12.94
N LEU A 94 1.18 -8.64 11.85
CA LEU A 94 0.64 -8.42 10.51
C LEU A 94 -0.41 -9.47 10.15
N ARG A 95 -0.19 -10.75 10.47
CA ARG A 95 -1.17 -11.81 10.22
C ARG A 95 -2.48 -11.55 10.96
N ASN A 96 -2.41 -11.20 12.24
CA ASN A 96 -3.60 -10.94 13.04
C ASN A 96 -4.35 -9.71 12.54
N TYR A 97 -3.63 -8.65 12.16
CA TYR A 97 -4.22 -7.49 11.49
C TYR A 97 -4.98 -7.91 10.22
N LEU A 98 -4.34 -8.64 9.32
CA LEU A 98 -4.94 -9.09 8.05
C LEU A 98 -6.14 -10.02 8.28
N LEU A 99 -6.05 -10.98 9.19
CA LEU A 99 -7.15 -11.88 9.52
C LEU A 99 -8.37 -11.14 10.09
N ASN A 100 -8.13 -10.13 10.93
CA ASN A 100 -9.19 -9.27 11.44
C ASN A 100 -9.87 -8.51 10.29
N ARG A 101 -9.08 -7.89 9.40
CA ARG A 101 -9.60 -7.16 8.24
C ARG A 101 -10.40 -8.04 7.27
N VAL A 102 -9.90 -9.23 6.94
CA VAL A 102 -10.63 -10.16 6.07
C VAL A 102 -11.92 -10.67 6.74
N SER A 103 -11.97 -10.69 8.08
CA SER A 103 -13.17 -11.08 8.82
C SER A 103 -14.26 -10.01 8.84
N GLU A 104 -13.92 -8.74 8.60
CA GLU A 104 -14.88 -7.64 8.42
C GLU A 104 -15.58 -7.69 7.05
N LEU A 105 -15.01 -8.42 6.08
CA LEU A 105 -15.60 -8.62 4.76
C LEU A 105 -16.74 -9.65 4.78
N LYS A 106 -17.67 -9.54 3.82
CA LYS A 106 -18.72 -10.54 3.61
C LYS A 106 -18.09 -11.92 3.40
N THR A 107 -18.43 -12.86 4.27
CA THR A 107 -17.93 -14.24 4.23
C THR A 107 -18.44 -14.96 2.98
N ASN A 108 -17.50 -15.46 2.18
CA ASN A 108 -17.71 -16.32 1.02
C ASN A 108 -16.49 -17.25 0.83
N GLU A 109 -16.54 -18.09 -0.21
CA GLU A 109 -15.45 -19.03 -0.52
C GLU A 109 -14.09 -18.34 -0.71
N GLN A 110 -14.07 -17.13 -1.32
CA GLN A 110 -12.85 -16.37 -1.55
C GLN A 110 -12.24 -15.85 -0.25
N THR A 111 -13.04 -15.27 0.65
CA THR A 111 -12.54 -14.79 1.95
C THR A 111 -12.06 -15.93 2.84
N GLU A 112 -12.68 -17.11 2.79
CA GLU A 112 -12.23 -18.27 3.56
C GLU A 112 -10.92 -18.88 3.00
N LYS A 113 -10.77 -18.93 1.67
CA LYS A 113 -9.49 -19.26 1.02
C LYS A 113 -8.40 -18.28 1.43
N TRP A 114 -8.70 -16.99 1.42
CA TRP A 114 -7.75 -15.95 1.82
C TRP A 114 -7.31 -16.10 3.28
N LYS A 115 -8.24 -16.26 4.24
CA LYS A 115 -7.90 -16.55 5.64
C LYS A 115 -7.02 -17.79 5.78
N THR A 116 -7.27 -18.82 4.97
CA THR A 116 -6.46 -20.04 4.97
C THR A 116 -5.04 -19.80 4.47
N GLN A 117 -4.86 -18.96 3.44
CA GLN A 117 -3.54 -18.54 2.95
C GLN A 117 -2.79 -17.73 4.01
N LEU A 118 -3.44 -16.75 4.63
CA LEU A 118 -2.84 -15.92 5.69
C LEU A 118 -2.32 -16.75 6.87
N LYS A 119 -3.05 -17.81 7.26
CA LYS A 119 -2.63 -18.74 8.32
C LYS A 119 -1.42 -19.59 7.94
N LYS A 120 -1.20 -19.83 6.64
CA LYS A 120 -0.08 -20.65 6.12
C LYS A 120 1.16 -19.82 5.77
N ALA A 121 1.00 -18.52 5.54
CA ALA A 121 2.09 -17.61 5.19
C ALA A 121 3.17 -17.59 6.30
N LYS A 122 4.43 -17.69 5.88
CA LYS A 122 5.60 -17.84 6.77
C LYS A 122 6.30 -16.54 7.10
N ASN A 123 6.12 -15.52 6.28
CA ASN A 123 6.81 -14.23 6.37
C ASN A 123 5.90 -13.10 5.87
N HIS A 124 6.31 -11.84 6.07
CA HIS A 124 5.55 -10.67 5.65
C HIS A 124 5.31 -10.60 4.14
N SER A 125 6.28 -11.01 3.31
CA SER A 125 6.11 -11.04 1.86
C SER A 125 4.96 -11.95 1.44
N GLU A 126 4.89 -13.16 1.98
CA GLU A 126 3.80 -14.11 1.74
C GLU A 126 2.45 -13.60 2.28
N LEU A 127 2.46 -12.81 3.37
CA LEU A 127 1.23 -12.19 3.89
C LEU A 127 0.71 -11.06 2.99
N ILE A 128 1.58 -10.30 2.35
CA ILE A 128 1.20 -9.13 1.54
C ILE A 128 0.86 -9.52 0.10
N TYR A 129 1.57 -10.50 -0.49
CA TYR A 129 1.43 -10.82 -1.92
C TYR A 129 1.40 -12.33 -2.27
N GLY A 130 1.45 -13.22 -1.27
CA GLY A 130 1.47 -14.70 -1.46
C GLY A 130 0.13 -15.36 -1.76
#